data_AF-A0A8B9BQE0-F1
#
_entry.id   AF-A0A8B9BQE0-F1
#
_cell.length_a   1.000
_cell.length_b   1.000
_cell.length_c   1.000
_cell.angle_alpha   90.00
_cell.angle_beta   90.00
_cell.angle_gamma   90.00
#
_symmetry.space_group_name_H-M   'P 1'
#
loop_
_entity.id
_entity.type
_entity.pdbx_description
1 polymer ?
#
loop_
_entity_poly.entity_id
_entity_poly.type
_entity_poly.pdbx_seq_one_letter_code
_entity_poly.pdbx_strand_id
1 'polypeptide(L)'
;CTSAARSHLCSDLAEAVPPAPGAPLAGELRCRCVQAVTEVIPPRRLAGLELVPAGPHCAVPEVIATTKAGRTLCLSPSAPWVQLLVTRLLRRGIPLARKKLARRLG
;
A
#
# COMPACT_ATOMS: atom_id res chain seq x y z
N CYS A 1 -4.55 13.58 36.28
CA CYS A 1 -5.20 13.54 37.60
C CYS A 1 -4.51 12.54 38.53
N THR A 2 -3.62 13.00 39.39
CA THR A 2 -3.33 12.43 40.72
C THR A 2 -2.82 13.60 41.60
N SER A 3 -3.54 13.90 42.68
CA SER A 3 -3.30 14.98 43.65
C SER A 3 -3.51 16.43 43.20
N ALA A 4 -3.96 17.25 44.16
CA ALA A 4 -4.61 18.55 43.98
C ALA A 4 -3.61 19.71 43.87
N ALA A 5 -3.62 20.41 42.75
CA ALA A 5 -3.23 21.82 42.65
C ALA A 5 -3.95 22.44 41.45
N ARG A 6 -4.57 23.60 41.69
CA ARG A 6 -5.32 24.38 40.72
C ARG A 6 -4.40 24.98 39.64
N SER A 7 -4.90 24.89 38.41
CA SER A 7 -4.79 25.90 37.35
C SER A 7 -3.48 26.01 36.54
N HIS A 8 -3.67 25.98 35.21
CA HIS A 8 -2.75 26.34 34.12
C HIS A 8 -1.52 25.40 34.03
N LEU A 9 -1.50 24.39 33.15
CA LEU A 9 -1.41 24.52 31.70
C LEU A 9 -2.02 23.28 31.04
N CYS A 10 -3.08 23.48 30.23
CA CYS A 10 -3.29 22.66 29.06
C CYS A 10 -2.29 23.13 28.01
N SER A 11 -1.26 22.35 27.70
CA SER A 11 -0.43 22.58 26.50
C SER A 11 0.08 21.24 25.99
N ASP A 12 -0.57 20.79 24.91
CA ASP A 12 -0.14 19.80 23.94
C ASP A 12 0.88 18.75 24.40
N LEU A 13 0.39 17.63 24.95
CA LEU A 13 0.94 16.38 24.43
C LEU A 13 0.23 16.13 23.12
N ALA A 14 0.95 16.37 22.02
CA ALA A 14 0.62 15.83 20.73
C ALA A 14 0.25 14.36 20.93
N GLU A 15 -1.04 14.07 20.84
CA GLU A 15 -1.53 12.72 20.69
C GLU A 15 -0.81 12.22 19.44
N ALA A 16 0.19 11.36 19.63
CA ALA A 16 0.75 10.58 18.56
C ALA A 16 -0.38 9.64 18.14
N VAL A 17 -1.31 10.16 17.34
CA VAL A 17 -2.37 9.38 16.71
C VAL A 17 -1.63 8.25 16.04
N PRO A 18 -1.78 7.00 16.52
CA PRO A 18 -1.18 5.88 15.83
C PRO A 18 -1.76 5.93 14.42
N PRO A 19 -0.92 5.92 13.37
CA PRO A 19 -1.44 5.94 12.01
C PRO A 19 -2.46 4.82 11.92
N ALA A 20 -3.68 5.15 11.49
CA ALA A 20 -4.68 4.15 11.15
C ALA A 20 -3.96 3.10 10.28
N PRO A 21 -4.17 1.79 10.47
CA PRO A 21 -3.51 0.79 9.65
C PRO A 21 -3.85 1.03 8.17
N GLY A 22 -2.94 1.71 7.45
CA GLY A 22 -3.17 2.23 6.10
C GLY A 22 -2.87 3.72 5.86
N ALA A 23 -2.53 4.53 6.88
CA ALA A 23 -2.10 5.91 6.66
C ALA A 23 -0.59 5.95 6.31
N PRO A 24 -0.20 6.53 5.17
CA PRO A 24 1.21 6.69 4.83
C PRO A 24 1.84 7.71 5.78
N LEU A 25 2.89 7.27 6.48
CA LEU A 25 3.73 8.14 7.29
C LEU A 25 4.31 9.24 6.39
N ALA A 26 4.11 10.50 6.79
CA ALA A 26 4.56 11.67 6.07
C ALA A 26 6.09 11.68 5.93
N GLY A 27 6.56 11.07 4.85
CA GLY A 27 7.90 11.18 4.31
C GLY A 27 7.74 11.28 2.81
N GLU A 28 7.81 12.51 2.29
CA GLU A 28 7.71 12.86 0.88
C GLU A 28 8.65 11.96 0.03
N LEU A 29 8.09 10.91 -0.55
CA LEU A 29 8.77 9.88 -1.31
C LEU A 29 7.81 9.54 -2.44
N ARG A 30 8.26 9.77 -3.68
CA ARG A 30 7.52 9.75 -4.96
C ARG A 30 6.93 8.37 -5.32
N CYS A 31 6.15 7.79 -4.42
CA CYS A 31 5.35 6.60 -4.62
C CYS A 31 4.38 6.83 -5.78
N ARG A 32 4.15 5.82 -6.62
CA ARG A 32 3.22 5.95 -7.75
C ARG A 32 1.77 6.00 -7.26
N CYS A 33 1.51 5.43 -6.09
CA CYS A 33 0.22 5.36 -5.45
C CYS A 33 0.14 6.38 -4.31
N VAL A 34 -0.72 7.39 -4.48
CA VAL A 34 -1.10 8.32 -3.41
C VAL A 34 -2.17 7.68 -2.50
N GLN A 35 -3.05 6.85 -3.08
CA GLN A 35 -4.10 6.12 -2.37
C GLN A 35 -4.17 4.69 -2.89
N ALA A 36 -4.39 3.75 -1.98
CA ALA A 36 -4.58 2.34 -2.29
C ALA A 36 -5.98 1.89 -1.89
N VAL A 37 -6.68 1.20 -2.80
CA VAL A 37 -7.99 0.63 -2.51
C VAL A 37 -7.83 -0.74 -1.85
N THR A 38 -8.71 -1.00 -0.88
CA THR A 38 -8.80 -2.28 -0.16
C THR A 38 -10.00 -3.11 -0.62
N GLU A 39 -10.87 -2.55 -1.48
CA GLU A 39 -12.04 -3.21 -2.03
C GLU A 39 -11.67 -4.38 -2.94
N VAL A 40 -12.43 -5.48 -2.84
CA VAL A 40 -12.17 -6.68 -3.63
C VAL A 40 -12.52 -6.45 -5.10
N ILE A 41 -11.51 -6.55 -5.96
CA ILE A 41 -11.69 -6.47 -7.41
C ILE A 41 -11.65 -7.87 -8.03
N PRO A 42 -12.70 -8.30 -8.75
CA PRO A 42 -12.69 -9.59 -9.43
C PRO A 42 -11.53 -9.70 -10.44
N PRO A 43 -10.72 -10.78 -10.42
CA PRO A 43 -9.60 -10.97 -11.35
C PRO A 43 -10.02 -10.87 -12.83
N ARG A 44 -11.28 -11.23 -13.15
CA ARG A 44 -11.84 -11.15 -14.51
C ARG A 44 -11.88 -9.73 -15.08
N ARG A 45 -11.92 -8.70 -14.22
CA ARG A 45 -11.92 -7.28 -14.59
C ARG A 45 -10.52 -6.69 -14.71
N LEU A 46 -9.50 -7.41 -14.24
CA LEU A 46 -8.11 -6.99 -14.35
C LEU A 46 -7.56 -7.41 -15.72
N ALA A 47 -6.90 -6.46 -16.39
CA ALA A 47 -6.11 -6.69 -17.59
C ALA A 47 -4.67 -7.05 -17.24
N GLY A 48 -4.13 -6.49 -16.16
CA GLY A 48 -2.76 -6.75 -15.73
C GLY A 48 -2.51 -6.31 -14.30
N LEU A 49 -1.40 -6.80 -13.74
CA LEU A 49 -0.93 -6.41 -12.43
C LEU A 49 0.57 -6.10 -12.51
N GLU A 50 0.97 -5.03 -11.85
CA GLU A 50 2.34 -4.58 -11.71
C GLU A 50 2.70 -4.56 -10.23
N LEU A 51 3.76 -5.28 -9.85
CA LEU A 51 4.31 -5.27 -8.51
C LEU A 51 5.52 -4.33 -8.47
N VAL A 52 5.45 -3.31 -7.61
CA VAL A 52 6.52 -2.35 -7.40
C VAL A 52 7.10 -2.60 -6.01
N PRO A 53 8.30 -3.18 -5.89
CA PRO A 53 8.92 -3.37 -4.59
C PRO A 53 9.31 -2.02 -3.98
N ALA A 54 9.47 -1.99 -2.65
CA ALA A 54 10.02 -0.85 -1.95
C ALA A 54 11.39 -0.46 -2.55
N GLY A 55 11.66 0.84 -2.62
CA GLY A 55 12.86 1.42 -3.20
C GLY A 55 13.30 2.70 -2.48
N PRO A 56 14.41 3.32 -2.93
CA PRO A 56 14.99 4.50 -2.28
C PRO A 56 14.06 5.72 -2.29
N HIS A 57 13.08 5.74 -3.21
CA HIS A 57 12.10 6.82 -3.36
C HIS A 57 10.70 6.45 -2.90
N CYS A 58 10.48 5.24 -2.39
CA CYS A 58 9.21 4.79 -1.83
C CYS A 58 9.47 3.57 -0.96
N ALA A 59 9.43 3.74 0.37
CA ALA A 59 9.72 2.65 1.31
C ALA A 59 8.61 1.59 1.37
N VAL A 60 7.47 1.86 0.75
CA VAL A 60 6.28 1.00 0.77
C VAL A 60 6.19 0.22 -0.55
N PRO A 61 5.99 -1.11 -0.52
CA PRO A 61 5.70 -1.87 -1.73
C PRO A 61 4.32 -1.51 -2.27
N GLU A 62 4.20 -1.36 -3.59
CA GLU A 62 2.96 -0.99 -4.25
C GLU A 62 2.48 -2.10 -5.19
N VAL A 63 1.17 -2.28 -5.26
CA VAL A 63 0.53 -3.22 -6.18
C VAL A 63 -0.39 -2.43 -7.10
N ILE A 64 -0.05 -2.31 -8.38
CA ILE A 64 -0.80 -1.50 -9.34
C ILE A 64 -1.54 -2.44 -10.30
N ALA A 65 -2.86 -2.39 -10.26
CA ALA A 65 -3.73 -3.17 -11.11
C ALA A 65 -4.23 -2.32 -12.28
N THR A 66 -4.11 -2.84 -13.50
CA THR A 66 -4.76 -2.25 -14.68
C THR A 66 -6.04 -3.00 -14.94
N THR A 67 -7.17 -2.30 -15.01
CA THR A 67 -8.46 -2.88 -15.35
C THR A 67 -8.60 -3.02 -16.87
N LYS A 68 -9.47 -3.92 -17.35
CA LYS A 68 -9.81 -4.04 -18.78
C LYS A 68 -10.44 -2.77 -19.38
N ALA A 69 -10.97 -1.90 -18.52
CA ALA A 69 -11.44 -0.58 -18.90
C ALA A 69 -10.30 0.46 -19.07
N GLY A 70 -9.04 0.05 -18.98
CA GLY A 70 -7.88 0.94 -19.14
C GLY A 70 -7.56 1.81 -17.91
N ARG A 71 -8.31 1.65 -16.81
CA ARG A 71 -8.06 2.40 -15.56
C ARG A 71 -7.02 1.70 -14.72
N THR A 72 -6.07 2.46 -14.18
CA THR A 72 -5.07 1.99 -13.21
C THR A 72 -5.54 2.23 -11.79
N LEU A 73 -5.47 1.21 -10.96
CA LEU A 73 -5.87 1.24 -9.55
C LEU A 73 -4.72 0.73 -8.70
N CYS A 74 -4.45 1.40 -7.59
CA CYS A 74 -3.49 0.93 -6.60
C CYS A 74 -4.20 0.05 -5.59
N LEU A 75 -3.69 -1.15 -5.33
CA LEU A 75 -4.21 -2.11 -4.37
C LEU A 75 -3.30 -2.13 -3.14
N SER A 76 -3.91 -2.22 -1.96
CA SER A 76 -3.14 -2.29 -0.71
C SER A 76 -2.48 -3.66 -0.54
N PRO A 77 -1.14 -3.76 -0.39
CA PRO A 77 -0.45 -5.03 -0.16
C PRO A 77 -0.83 -5.67 1.20
N SER A 78 -1.37 -4.87 2.12
CA SER A 78 -1.82 -5.31 3.45
C SER A 78 -3.14 -6.09 3.39
N ALA A 79 -3.89 -6.01 2.28
CA ALA A 79 -5.17 -6.69 2.15
C ALA A 79 -4.98 -8.19 1.78
N PRO A 80 -5.57 -9.15 2.53
CA PRO A 80 -5.36 -10.58 2.29
C PRO A 80 -5.76 -11.05 0.88
N TRP A 81 -6.82 -10.46 0.32
CA TRP A 81 -7.27 -10.80 -1.03
C TRP A 81 -6.28 -10.37 -2.11
N VAL A 82 -5.49 -9.31 -1.89
CA VAL A 82 -4.45 -8.85 -2.82
C VAL A 82 -3.30 -9.84 -2.84
N GLN A 83 -2.88 -10.34 -1.68
CA GLN A 83 -1.87 -11.39 -1.57
C GLN A 83 -2.32 -12.68 -2.29
N LEU A 84 -3.60 -13.05 -2.12
CA LEU A 84 -4.20 -14.19 -2.82
C LEU A 84 -4.28 -13.95 -4.33
N LEU A 85 -4.63 -12.73 -4.76
CA LEU A 85 -4.65 -12.34 -6.16
C LEU A 85 -3.26 -12.50 -6.79
N VAL A 86 -2.22 -11.90 -6.21
CA VAL A 86 -0.84 -12.00 -6.69
C VAL A 86 -0.42 -13.47 -6.82
N THR A 87 -0.68 -14.27 -5.78
CA THR A 87 -0.37 -15.72 -5.78
C THR A 87 -1.10 -16.46 -6.89
N ARG A 88 -2.39 -16.17 -7.12
CA ARG A 88 -3.18 -16.78 -8.19
C ARG A 88 -2.69 -16.39 -9.58
N LEU A 89 -2.28 -15.13 -9.77
CA LEU A 89 -1.74 -14.66 -11.05
C LEU A 89 -0.39 -15.32 -11.36
N LEU A 90 0.50 -15.43 -10.36
CA LEU A 90 1.78 -16.14 -10.47
C LEU A 90 1.59 -17.60 -10.88
N ARG A 91 0.59 -18.29 -10.30
CA ARG A 91 0.26 -19.68 -10.65
C ARG A 91 -0.39 -19.84 -12.02
N ARG A 92 -1.20 -18.87 -12.46
CA ARG A 92 -1.93 -18.94 -13.74
C ARG A 92 -1.14 -18.43 -14.94
N GLY A 93 0.08 -17.93 -14.74
CA GLY A 93 0.90 -17.37 -15.82
C GLY A 93 0.27 -16.15 -16.49
N ILE A 94 -0.65 -15.45 -15.81
CA ILE A 94 -1.20 -14.19 -16.32
C ILE A 94 -0.03 -13.20 -16.36
N PRO A 95 0.21 -12.52 -17.49
CA PRO A 95 1.37 -11.65 -17.64
C PRO A 95 1.33 -10.53 -16.60
N LEU A 96 2.09 -10.69 -15.52
CA LEU A 96 2.46 -9.58 -14.66
C LEU A 96 3.35 -8.67 -15.52
N ALA A 97 2.98 -7.40 -15.64
CA ALA A 97 3.66 -6.45 -16.52
C ALA A 97 5.13 -6.19 -16.12
N ARG A 98 5.59 -6.78 -15.01
CA ARG A 98 6.99 -6.82 -14.63
C ARG A 98 7.52 -8.25 -14.53
N LYS A 99 8.12 -8.69 -15.62
CA LYS A 99 9.34 -9.51 -15.57
C LYS A 99 10.47 -8.69 -14.94
N LYS A 100 10.43 -8.46 -13.62
CA LYS A 100 11.58 -7.99 -12.82
C LYS A 100 11.56 -8.56 -11.39
N LEU A 101 10.97 -9.74 -11.20
CA LEU A 101 11.29 -10.63 -10.08
C LEU A 101 12.35 -11.65 -10.53
N ALA A 102 13.47 -11.15 -11.02
CA ALA A 102 14.70 -11.92 -11.22
C ALA A 102 15.83 -10.91 -11.33
N ARG A 103 16.86 -11.07 -10.49
CA ARG A 103 18.13 -10.31 -10.41
C ARG A 103 18.18 -9.11 -9.46
N ARG A 104 18.07 -9.37 -8.15
CA ARG A 104 18.86 -8.70 -7.09
C ARG A 104 19.19 -9.72 -5.98
N LEU A 105 19.86 -10.79 -6.38
CA LEU A 105 20.83 -11.48 -5.54
C LEU A 105 22.14 -11.26 -6.28
N GLY A 106 22.97 -10.39 -5.72
CA GLY A 106 24.28 -9.97 -6.20
C GLY A 106 24.89 -9.17 -5.08
#